data_AF-X6CJG3-F1
#
_entry.id   AF-X6CJG3-F1
#
_cell.length_a   1.000
_cell.length_b   1.000
_cell.length_c   1.000
_cell.angle_alpha   90.00
_cell.angle_beta   90.00
_cell.angle_gamma   90.00
#
_symmetry.space_group_name_H-M   'P 1'
#
loop_
_entity.id
_entity.type
_entity.pdbx_description
1 polymer ?
#
loop_
_entity_poly.entity_id
_entity_poly.type
_entity_poly.pdbx_seq_one_letter_code
_entity_poly.pdbx_strand_id
1 'polypeptide(L)' 'MRLKFVALLMPTLVEKPPEGDSWIHEVKFDGYRSQLIIDKDGTRIYTRNGHDWAAKYRDR' A
#
# COMPACT_ATOMS: atom_id res chain seq x y z
N MET A 1 -18.94 -8.74 -7.47
CA MET A 1 -17.89 -7.90 -8.11
C MET A 1 -16.57 -8.22 -7.44
N ARG A 2 -15.50 -8.50 -8.19
CA ARG A 2 -14.18 -8.82 -7.63
C ARG A 2 -13.34 -7.54 -7.57
N LEU A 3 -12.88 -7.16 -6.38
CA LEU A 3 -12.04 -5.98 -6.22
C LEU A 3 -10.71 -6.23 -6.95
N LYS A 4 -10.32 -5.26 -7.78
CA LYS A 4 -9.05 -5.24 -8.52
C LYS A 4 -8.10 -4.29 -7.81
N PHE A 5 -6.84 -4.29 -8.23
CA PHE A 5 -5.85 -3.30 -7.81
C PHE A 5 -6.43 -1.88 -7.89
N VAL A 6 -6.27 -1.13 -6.80
CA VAL A 6 -6.60 0.29 -6.72
C VAL A 6 -5.30 1.08 -6.71
N ALA A 7 -5.17 2.04 -7.63
CA ALA A 7 -3.98 2.88 -7.72
C ALA A 7 -3.69 3.55 -6.36
N LEU A 8 -2.43 3.48 -5.93
CA LEU A 8 -2.03 4.01 -4.63
C LEU A 8 -1.99 5.54 -4.66
N LEU A 9 -2.49 6.15 -3.58
CA LEU A 9 -2.27 7.57 -3.31
C LEU A 9 -0.79 7.85 -3.07
N MET A 10 -0.26 8.87 -3.73
CA MET A 10 1.14 9.27 -3.63
C MET A 10 1.30 10.46 -2.69
N PRO A 11 2.23 10.42 -1.71
CA PRO A 11 2.51 11.59 -0.90
C PRO A 11 3.09 12.71 -1.77
N THR A 12 2.69 13.94 -1.47
CA THR A 12 3.31 15.14 -2.02
C THR A 12 4.57 15.45 -1.23
N LEU A 13 5.72 15.60 -1.92
CA LEU A 13 6.96 16.00 -1.28
C LEU A 13 6.88 17.48 -0.89
N VAL A 14 7.17 17.78 0.37
CA VAL A 14 7.20 19.12 0.94
C VAL A 14 8.46 19.28 1.80
N GLU A 15 8.91 20.52 2.02
CA GLU A 15 10.12 20.79 2.81
C GLU A 15 9.92 20.52 4.31
N LYS A 16 8.72 20.79 4.83
CA LYS A 16 8.37 20.61 6.24
C LYS A 16 7.03 19.87 6.34
N PRO A 17 6.89 18.93 7.30
CA PRO A 17 5.61 18.30 7.56
C PRO A 17 4.55 19.35 7.90
N PRO A 18 3.31 19.19 7.42
CA PRO A 18 2.22 20.07 7.80
C PRO A 18 1.88 19.92 9.29
N GLU A 19 1.35 21.00 9.87
CA GLU A 19 1.03 21.13 11.30
C GLU A 19 -0.47 21.41 11.52
N GLY A 20 -0.93 21.20 12.76
CA GLY A 20 -2.30 21.47 13.21
C GLY A 20 -3.17 20.21 13.36
N ASP A 21 -4.32 20.37 14.03
CA ASP A 21 -5.17 19.26 14.49
C ASP A 21 -5.82 18.43 13.38
N SER A 22 -5.83 18.96 12.15
CA SER A 22 -6.33 18.25 10.96
C SER A 22 -5.31 17.27 10.36
N TRP A 23 -4.10 17.17 10.92
CA TRP A 23 -3.03 16.32 10.41
C TRP A 23 -2.71 15.18 11.38
N ILE A 24 -2.45 14.02 10.78
CA ILE A 24 -1.86 12.87 11.47
C ILE A 24 -0.47 12.61 10.89
N HIS A 25 0.47 12.19 11.74
CA HIS A 25 1.82 11.83 11.33
C HIS A 25 2.04 10.32 11.55
N GLU A 26 2.48 9.64 10.50
CA GLU A 26 2.80 8.23 10.53
C GLU A 26 4.30 8.03 10.26
N VAL A 27 4.87 6.96 10.83
CA VAL A 27 6.27 6.59 10.56
C VAL A 27 6.42 6.20 9.09
N LYS A 28 7.40 6.79 8.40
CA LYS A 28 7.77 6.39 7.05
C LYS A 28 8.59 5.10 7.10
N PHE A 29 8.02 4.00 6.63
CA PHE A 29 8.77 2.77 6.41
C PHE A 29 9.56 2.82 5.10
N ASP A 30 10.74 2.19 5.10
CA ASP A 30 11.52 1.94 3.89
C ASP A 30 11.35 0.49 3.45
N GLY A 31 10.85 0.29 2.23
CA GLY A 31 10.47 -1.01 1.72
C GLY A 31 9.48 -0.93 0.56
N TYR A 32 8.93 -2.09 0.18
CA TYR A 32 7.94 -2.18 -0.89
C TYR A 32 6.53 -1.94 -0.36
N ARG A 33 5.88 -0.88 -0.85
CA ARG A 33 4.46 -0.65 -0.58
C ARG A 33 3.62 -1.71 -1.29
N SER A 34 2.80 -2.40 -0.52
CA SER A 34 1.98 -3.52 -0.99
C SER A 34 0.51 -3.30 -0.64
N GLN A 35 -0.39 -3.59 -1.58
CA GLN A 35 -1.84 -3.59 -1.40
C GLN A 35 -2.34 -5.02 -1.31
N LEU A 36 -2.95 -5.37 -0.17
CA LEU A 36 -3.52 -6.69 0.05
C LEU A 36 -5.01 -6.66 -0.27
N ILE A 37 -5.45 -7.59 -1.12
CA ILE A 37 -6.88 -7.87 -1.32
C ILE A 37 -7.14 -9.28 -0.82
N ILE A 38 -8.00 -9.40 0.19
CA ILE A 38 -8.42 -10.66 0.79
C ILE A 38 -9.92 -10.82 0.55
N ASP A 39 -10.30 -11.86 -0.19
CA ASP A 39 -11.70 -12.23 -0.40
C ASP A 39 -11.86 -13.76 -0.48
N LYS A 40 -13.05 -14.21 -0.88
CA LYS A 40 -13.37 -15.64 -0.99
C LYS A 40 -12.48 -16.41 -1.98
N ASP A 41 -11.82 -15.72 -2.91
CA ASP A 41 -10.92 -16.33 -3.90
C ASP A 41 -9.45 -16.36 -3.38
N GLY A 42 -9.22 -15.96 -2.14
CA GLY A 42 -7.93 -15.94 -1.47
C GLY A 42 -7.26 -14.57 -1.40
N THR A 43 -5.95 -14.58 -1.14
CA THR A 43 -5.15 -13.37 -0.95
C THR A 43 -4.35 -13.03 -2.20
N ARG A 44 -4.46 -11.78 -2.65
CA ARG A 44 -3.62 -11.17 -3.69
C ARG A 44 -2.84 -10.02 -3.09
N ILE A 45 -1.58 -9.86 -3.47
CA ILE A 45 -0.69 -8.83 -2.90
C ILE A 45 -0.09 -8.05 -4.06
N TYR A 46 -0.55 -6.83 -4.29
CA TYR A 46 -0.08 -6.00 -5.39
C TYR A 46 1.05 -5.07 -4.97
N THR A 47 2.08 -4.96 -5.80
CA THR A 47 3.10 -3.92 -5.68
C THR A 47 2.54 -2.53 -5.95
N ARG A 48 3.35 -1.48 -5.71
CA ARG A 48 3.06 -0.11 -6.12
C ARG A 48 2.62 0.05 -7.59
N ASN A 49 3.14 -0.79 -8.49
CA ASN A 49 2.83 -0.74 -9.93
C ASN A 49 1.77 -1.76 -10.36
N GLY A 50 1.09 -2.43 -9.42
CA GLY A 50 -0.01 -3.36 -9.71
C GLY A 50 0.41 -4.80 -10.07
N HIS A 51 1.69 -5.16 -9.95
CA HIS A 51 2.11 -6.56 -10.12
C HIS A 51 1.71 -7.42 -8.92
N ASP A 52 1.16 -8.60 -9.16
CA ASP A 52 0.82 -9.57 -8.10
C ASP A 52 2.08 -10.29 -7.59
N TRP A 53 2.37 -10.13 -6.31
CA TRP A 53 3.49 -10.68 -5.55
C TRP A 53 3.04 -11.66 -4.47
N ALA A 54 1.80 -12.17 -4.49
CA ALA A 54 1.33 -13.13 -3.50
C ALA A 54 2.30 -14.34 -3.32
N ALA A 55 2.92 -14.81 -4.40
CA ALA A 55 3.91 -15.88 -4.34
C ALA A 55 5.26 -15.48 -3.68
N LYS A 56 5.65 -14.20 -3.75
CA LYS A 56 6.92 -13.70 -3.18
C LYS A 56 6.86 -13.54 -1.65
N TYR A 57 5.68 -13.34 -1.09
CA TYR A 57 5.44 -13.16 0.34
C TYR A 57 5.12 -14.46 1.08
N ARG A 58 5.36 -15.62 0.46
CA ARG A 58 5.23 -16.88 1.17
C ARG A 58 6.35 -16.99 2.19
N ASP A 59 5.98 -17.11 3.46
CA ASP A 59 6.89 -17.55 4.49
C ASP A 59 7.39 -18.95 4.11
N ARG A 60 8.70 -19.19 4.28
CA ARG A 60 9.28 -20.51 4.06
C ARG A 60 8.87 -21.46 5.17
#